data_AF-A0A3B9JDM5-F1
#
_entry.id   AF-A0A3B9JDM5-F1
#
_cell.length_a   1.000
_cell.length_b   1.000
_cell.length_c   1.000
_cell.angle_alpha   90.00
_cell.angle_beta   90.00
_cell.angle_gamma   90.00
#
_symmetry.space_group_name_H-M   'P 1'
#
loop_
_entity.id
_entity.type
_entity.pdbx_description
1 polymer ?
#
loop_
_entity_poly.entity_id
_entity_poly.type
_entity_poly.pdbx_seq_one_letter_code
_entity_poly.pdbx_strand_id
1 'polypeptide(L)'
;FALVGLWWNVVEKRQEWFKDEAMKTIAGGVYLSFLLPGLMGLGAQIGGESGFLWRLAFAVGSGFGIFYTFKLLDKTKKGDLTGPFRRNRWLVIAIYGFILLGSIGFDFVFTLVGIQPLQVEAFWLCLLILLGHGLAWDFLTQPKAAQA
;
A
#
# COMPACT_ATOMS: atom_id res chain seq x y z
N PHE A 1 7.19 -1.38 9.95
CA PHE A 1 8.49 -0.69 9.79
C PHE A 1 9.65 -1.60 9.40
N ALA A 2 9.82 -2.79 10.00
CA ALA A 2 10.92 -3.70 9.61
C ALA A 2 10.98 -3.99 8.10
N LEU A 3 9.84 -4.27 7.46
CA LEU A 3 9.76 -4.47 6.00
C LEU A 3 10.26 -3.26 5.18
N VAL A 4 9.99 -2.04 5.65
CA VAL A 4 10.50 -0.80 5.00
C VAL A 4 12.03 -0.74 5.08
N GLY A 5 12.60 -1.06 6.25
CA GLY A 5 14.05 -1.09 6.44
C GLY A 5 14.72 -2.20 5.62
N LEU A 6 14.12 -3.38 5.55
CA LEU A 6 14.60 -4.47 4.69
C LEU A 6 14.54 -4.08 3.21
N TRP A 7 13.47 -3.41 2.79
CA TRP A 7 13.34 -2.91 1.43
C TRP A 7 14.42 -1.89 1.07
N TRP A 8 14.77 -1.01 2.00
CA TRP A 8 15.85 -0.04 1.79
C TRP A 8 17.19 -0.72 1.50
N ASN A 9 17.54 -1.76 2.26
CA ASN A 9 18.74 -2.55 2.03
C ASN A 9 18.79 -3.20 0.64
N VAL A 10 17.64 -3.60 0.11
CA VAL A 10 17.52 -4.19 -1.23
C VAL A 10 17.75 -3.13 -2.31
N VAL A 11 17.09 -1.98 -2.18
CA VAL A 11 17.19 -0.86 -3.13
C VAL A 11 18.59 -0.26 -3.14
N GLU A 12 19.23 -0.14 -1.98
CA GLU A 12 20.62 0.33 -1.87
C GLU A 12 21.60 -0.55 -2.66
N LYS A 13 21.39 -1.87 -2.67
CA LYS A 13 22.19 -2.86 -3.42
C LYS A 13 21.86 -2.91 -4.92
N ARG A 14 20.95 -2.07 -5.40
CA ARG A 14 20.44 -2.04 -6.78
C ARG A 14 20.37 -0.60 -7.28
N GLN A 15 21.45 0.16 -7.12
CA GLN A 15 21.49 1.57 -7.49
C GLN A 15 21.19 1.83 -8.98
N GLU A 16 21.42 0.83 -9.83
CA GLU A 16 21.04 0.84 -11.24
C GLU A 16 19.54 1.13 -11.46
N TRP A 17 18.66 0.72 -10.55
CA TRP A 17 17.23 1.00 -10.64
C TRP A 17 16.89 2.49 -10.57
N PHE A 18 17.75 3.32 -9.99
CA PHE A 18 17.53 4.77 -9.96
C PHE A 18 17.81 5.47 -11.29
N LYS A 19 18.50 4.79 -12.21
CA LYS A 19 18.79 5.30 -13.57
C LYS A 19 17.61 5.07 -14.52
N ASP A 20 16.75 4.10 -14.21
CA ASP A 20 15.51 3.83 -14.94
C ASP A 20 14.29 4.35 -14.17
N GLU A 21 13.60 5.33 -14.75
CA GLU A 21 12.41 5.93 -14.15
C GLU A 21 11.25 4.94 -13.94
N ALA A 22 11.15 3.87 -14.75
CA ALA A 22 10.15 2.82 -14.56
C ALA A 22 10.48 1.99 -13.31
N MET A 23 11.72 1.51 -13.18
CA MET A 23 12.17 0.72 -12.03
C MET A 23 12.12 1.52 -10.74
N LYS A 24 12.57 2.78 -10.76
CA LYS A 24 12.45 3.72 -9.65
C LYS A 24 11.01 3.91 -9.20
N THR A 25 10.07 4.02 -10.14
CA THR A 25 8.64 4.17 -9.83
C THR A 25 8.08 2.91 -9.14
N ILE A 26 8.41 1.72 -9.63
CA ILE A 26 7.94 0.46 -9.04
C ILE A 26 8.56 0.26 -7.65
N ALA A 27 9.87 0.52 -7.49
CA ALA A 27 10.55 0.41 -6.22
C ALA A 27 10.00 1.38 -5.16
N GLY A 28 9.63 2.59 -5.58
CA GLY A 28 8.88 3.54 -4.73
C GLY A 28 7.48 3.05 -4.38
N GLY A 29 6.80 2.35 -5.29
CA GLY A 29 5.51 1.71 -5.04
C GLY A 29 5.57 0.63 -3.96
N VAL A 30 6.57 -0.27 -4.03
CA VAL A 30 6.83 -1.28 -2.97
C VAL A 30 7.09 -0.61 -1.63
N TYR A 31 7.95 0.42 -1.62
CA TYR A 31 8.24 1.19 -0.41
C TYR A 31 6.97 1.76 0.23
N LEU A 32 6.11 2.41 -0.56
CA LEU A 32 4.86 2.98 -0.08
C LEU A 32 3.87 1.92 0.44
N SER A 33 3.85 0.74 -0.19
CA SER A 33 2.99 -0.37 0.24
C SER A 33 3.30 -0.90 1.65
N PHE A 34 4.53 -0.69 2.15
CA PHE A 34 4.90 -1.03 3.53
C PHE A 34 4.86 0.18 4.47
N LEU A 35 5.19 1.38 3.95
CA LEU A 35 5.22 2.59 4.75
C LEU A 35 3.82 3.03 5.18
N LEU A 36 2.87 3.10 4.23
CA LEU A 36 1.52 3.62 4.51
C LEU A 36 0.80 2.77 5.56
N PRO A 37 0.73 1.42 5.46
CA PRO A 37 0.16 0.61 6.53
C PRO A 37 0.88 0.76 7.87
N GLY A 38 2.20 0.92 7.85
CA GLY A 38 2.98 1.15 9.06
C GLY A 38 2.62 2.47 9.76
N LEU A 39 2.50 3.55 9.00
CA LEU A 39 2.08 4.86 9.51
C LEU A 39 0.64 4.83 10.05
N MET A 40 -0.26 4.19 9.31
CA MET A 40 -1.65 4.01 9.75
C MET A 40 -1.71 3.18 11.05
N GLY A 41 -0.94 2.10 11.16
CA GLY A 41 -0.85 1.31 12.38
C GLY A 41 -0.29 2.07 13.59
N LEU A 42 0.57 3.07 13.38
CA LEU A 42 0.96 4.01 14.45
C LEU A 42 -0.18 5.00 14.75
N GLY A 43 -0.83 5.54 13.73
CA GLY A 43 -2.00 6.41 13.91
C GLY A 43 -3.13 5.76 14.70
N ALA A 44 -3.34 4.45 14.53
CA ALA A 44 -4.27 3.66 15.34
C ALA A 44 -3.96 3.72 16.83
N GLN A 45 -2.68 3.76 17.22
CA GLN A 45 -2.25 3.80 18.62
C GLN A 45 -2.41 5.18 19.26
N ILE A 46 -2.37 6.24 18.45
CA ILE A 46 -2.50 7.63 18.92
C ILE A 46 -3.98 7.97 19.25
N GLY A 47 -4.94 7.18 18.74
CA GLY A 47 -6.38 7.43 18.87
C GLY A 47 -6.90 7.57 20.31
N GLY A 48 -6.32 6.88 21.29
CA GLY A 48 -6.84 6.90 22.67
C GLY A 48 -8.35 6.64 22.73
N GLU A 49 -9.08 7.42 23.54
CA GLU A 49 -10.55 7.36 23.64
C GLU A 49 -11.29 8.06 22.48
N SER A 50 -10.62 8.94 21.73
CA SER A 50 -11.22 9.70 20.64
C SER A 50 -10.92 9.05 19.28
N GLY A 51 -11.96 8.45 18.68
CA GLY A 51 -11.83 7.79 17.38
C GLY A 51 -11.41 8.70 16.21
N PHE A 52 -11.35 10.02 16.41
CA PHE A 52 -11.04 10.98 15.37
C PHE A 52 -9.60 10.87 14.84
N LEU A 53 -8.60 10.69 15.71
CA LEU A 53 -7.20 10.75 15.31
C LEU A 53 -6.78 9.56 14.43
N TRP A 54 -7.22 8.34 14.78
CA TRP A 54 -6.95 7.18 13.95
C TRP A 54 -7.70 7.27 12.62
N ARG A 55 -8.95 7.75 12.62
CA ARG A 55 -9.72 7.98 11.39
C ARG A 55 -9.02 8.96 10.46
N LEU A 56 -8.49 10.05 11.00
CA LEU A 56 -7.72 11.02 10.23
C LEU A 56 -6.46 10.38 9.64
N ALA A 57 -5.71 9.61 10.43
CA ALA A 57 -4.51 8.92 9.96
C ALA A 57 -4.82 7.92 8.82
N PHE A 58 -5.92 7.17 8.95
CA PHE A 58 -6.34 6.20 7.94
C PHE A 58 -6.91 6.88 6.70
N ALA A 59 -7.67 7.97 6.84
CA ALA A 59 -8.20 8.77 5.73
C ALA A 59 -7.06 9.40 4.91
N VAL A 60 -6.07 10.01 5.58
CA VAL A 60 -4.90 10.59 4.91
C VAL A 60 -4.06 9.48 4.26
N GLY A 61 -3.79 8.39 4.98
CA GLY A 61 -3.00 7.27 4.48
C GLY A 61 -3.63 6.60 3.26
N SER A 62 -4.94 6.36 3.28
CA SER A 62 -5.69 5.81 2.15
C SER A 62 -5.78 6.78 0.98
N GLY A 63 -5.98 8.08 1.22
CA GLY A 63 -5.94 9.11 0.20
C GLY A 63 -4.60 9.12 -0.55
N PHE A 64 -3.48 9.09 0.17
CA PHE A 64 -2.15 8.95 -0.42
C PHE A 64 -1.99 7.61 -1.15
N GLY A 65 -2.42 6.50 -0.56
CA GLY A 65 -2.37 5.18 -1.19
C GLY A 65 -3.09 5.13 -2.54
N ILE A 66 -4.28 5.70 -2.61
CA ILE A 66 -5.06 5.83 -3.85
C ILE A 66 -4.33 6.72 -4.86
N PHE A 67 -3.91 7.92 -4.45
CA PHE A 67 -3.23 8.87 -5.32
C PHE A 67 -1.96 8.29 -5.94
N TYR A 68 -1.10 7.68 -5.12
CA TYR A 68 0.15 7.09 -5.61
C TYR A 68 -0.08 5.86 -6.47
N THR A 69 -1.12 5.06 -6.18
CA THR A 69 -1.49 3.92 -7.03
C THR A 69 -1.97 4.38 -8.41
N PHE A 70 -2.77 5.45 -8.49
CA PHE A 70 -3.17 6.06 -9.77
C PHE A 70 -1.97 6.63 -10.53
N LYS A 71 -1.07 7.36 -9.85
CA LYS A 71 0.15 7.88 -10.46
C LYS A 71 1.04 6.77 -11.01
N LEU A 72 1.08 5.62 -10.34
CA LEU A 72 1.77 4.43 -10.84
C LEU A 72 1.11 3.90 -12.13
N LEU A 73 -0.23 3.83 -12.17
CA LEU A 73 -0.97 3.35 -13.34
C LEU A 73 -0.74 4.20 -14.58
N ASP A 74 -0.77 5.53 -14.45
CA ASP A 74 -0.56 6.42 -15.59
C ASP A 74 0.85 6.31 -16.19
N LYS A 75 1.87 6.13 -15.34
CA LYS A 75 3.25 5.92 -15.80
C LYS A 75 3.50 4.53 -16.39
N THR A 76 2.74 3.51 -15.96
CA THR A 76 2.95 2.12 -16.42
C THR A 76 2.19 1.77 -17.70
N LYS A 77 1.24 2.60 -18.16
CA LYS A 77 0.47 2.37 -19.42
C LYS A 77 1.34 2.18 -20.67
N LYS A 78 2.62 2.56 -20.63
CA LYS A 78 3.58 2.46 -21.73
C LYS A 78 4.60 1.32 -21.62
N GLY A 79 4.61 0.54 -20.53
CA GLY A 79 5.64 -0.47 -20.27
C GLY A 79 5.10 -1.90 -20.15
N ASP A 80 5.80 -2.86 -20.75
CA ASP A 80 5.43 -4.27 -20.88
C ASP A 80 5.67 -5.10 -19.59
N LEU A 81 5.28 -4.55 -18.44
CA LEU A 81 5.41 -5.28 -17.18
C LEU A 81 4.35 -6.38 -17.12
N THR A 82 4.75 -7.61 -17.36
CA THR A 82 3.94 -8.82 -17.25
C THR A 82 4.12 -9.42 -15.85
N GLY A 83 3.11 -9.28 -14.99
CA GLY A 83 3.11 -9.90 -13.66
C GLY A 83 1.71 -9.93 -13.02
N PRO A 84 1.44 -10.89 -12.10
CA PRO A 84 0.18 -11.00 -11.36
C PRO A 84 -0.23 -9.68 -10.71
N PHE A 85 0.75 -8.93 -10.22
CA PHE A 85 0.50 -7.65 -9.58
C PHE A 85 -0.19 -6.62 -10.49
N ARG A 86 0.20 -6.45 -11.76
CA ARG A 86 -0.44 -5.48 -12.68
C ARG A 86 -1.93 -5.80 -12.88
N ARG A 87 -2.27 -7.08 -12.95
CA ARG A 87 -3.65 -7.55 -13.13
C ARG A 87 -4.52 -7.26 -11.90
N ASN A 88 -3.92 -7.31 -10.71
CA ASN A 88 -4.64 -7.16 -9.44
C ASN A 88 -4.48 -5.77 -8.79
N ARG A 89 -3.91 -4.76 -9.48
CA ARG A 89 -3.74 -3.39 -8.95
C ARG A 89 -5.06 -2.71 -8.54
N TRP A 90 -6.17 -3.06 -9.20
CA TRP A 90 -7.49 -2.54 -8.82
C TRP A 90 -7.91 -3.01 -7.41
N LEU A 91 -7.44 -4.17 -6.96
CA LEU A 91 -7.66 -4.67 -5.61
C LEU A 91 -7.04 -3.73 -4.56
N VAL A 92 -5.85 -3.18 -4.83
CA VAL A 92 -5.18 -2.23 -3.92
C VAL A 92 -5.98 -0.94 -3.81
N ILE A 93 -6.47 -0.42 -4.94
CA ILE A 93 -7.35 0.77 -4.96
C ILE A 93 -8.65 0.48 -4.20
N ALA A 94 -9.25 -0.68 -4.43
CA ALA A 94 -10.47 -1.09 -3.74
C ALA A 94 -10.26 -1.18 -2.22
N ILE A 95 -9.15 -1.80 -1.77
CA ILE A 95 -8.82 -1.90 -0.34
C ILE A 95 -8.60 -0.52 0.27
N TYR A 96 -7.83 0.37 -0.36
CA TYR A 96 -7.70 1.74 0.14
C TYR A 96 -9.04 2.51 0.11
N GLY A 97 -9.91 2.21 -0.86
CA GLY A 97 -11.27 2.75 -0.90
C GLY A 97 -12.11 2.30 0.29
N PHE A 98 -12.08 1.01 0.63
CA PHE A 98 -12.78 0.49 1.82
C PHE A 98 -12.25 1.12 3.11
N ILE A 99 -10.93 1.26 3.23
CA ILE A 99 -10.28 1.95 4.35
C ILE A 99 -10.74 3.40 4.45
N LEU A 100 -10.77 4.12 3.33
CA LEU A 100 -11.18 5.53 3.29
C LEU A 100 -12.65 5.68 3.72
N LEU A 101 -13.52 4.79 3.22
CA LEU A 101 -14.95 4.78 3.58
C LEU A 101 -15.15 4.52 5.07
N GLY A 102 -14.51 3.49 5.64
CA GLY A 102 -14.60 3.20 7.06
C GLY A 102 -14.04 4.34 7.93
N SER A 103 -12.96 4.99 7.48
CA SER A 103 -12.38 6.16 8.15
C SER A 103 -13.31 7.37 8.20
N ILE A 104 -14.16 7.57 7.19
CA ILE A 104 -15.13 8.69 7.12
C ILE A 104 -16.41 8.39 7.93
N GLY A 105 -16.58 7.16 8.43
CA GLY A 105 -17.73 6.77 9.25
C GLY A 105 -18.77 5.91 8.54
N PHE A 106 -18.41 5.22 7.45
CA PHE A 106 -19.25 4.18 6.83
C PHE A 106 -19.12 2.82 7.56
N ASP A 107 -18.91 2.84 8.87
CA ASP A 107 -18.71 1.68 9.73
C ASP A 107 -20.00 1.15 10.38
N PHE A 108 -21.15 1.81 10.14
CA PHE A 108 -22.46 1.46 10.68
C PHE A 108 -22.87 -0.01 10.46
N VAL A 109 -22.51 -0.61 9.32
CA VAL A 109 -22.87 -2.00 9.02
C VAL A 109 -22.14 -2.98 9.94
N PHE A 110 -20.91 -2.64 10.36
CA PHE A 110 -20.08 -3.50 11.19
C PHE A 110 -20.37 -3.35 12.68
N THR A 111 -20.81 -2.17 13.11
CA THR A 111 -21.24 -1.95 14.50
C THR A 111 -22.49 -2.76 14.84
N LEU A 112 -23.38 -3.02 13.87
CA LEU A 112 -24.53 -3.92 14.03
C LEU A 112 -24.14 -5.38 14.32
N VAL A 113 -22.95 -5.79 13.88
CA VAL A 113 -22.41 -7.15 14.07
C VAL A 113 -21.46 -7.21 15.27
N GLY A 114 -21.31 -6.12 16.03
CA GLY A 114 -20.45 -6.04 17.21
C GLY A 114 -18.95 -5.96 16.91
N ILE A 115 -18.56 -5.72 15.65
CA ILE A 115 -17.16 -5.61 15.26
C ILE A 115 -16.72 -4.16 15.44
N GLN A 116 -15.56 -3.95 16.09
CA GLN A 116 -15.03 -2.61 16.24
C GLN A 116 -14.53 -2.08 14.88
N PRO A 117 -14.84 -0.83 14.51
CA PRO A 117 -14.42 -0.24 13.24
C PRO A 117 -12.92 -0.38 12.98
N LEU A 118 -12.11 -0.17 14.03
CA LEU A 118 -10.65 -0.27 13.96
C LEU A 118 -10.17 -1.70 13.63
N GLN A 119 -10.91 -2.75 14.00
CA GLN A 119 -10.58 -4.14 13.67
C GLN A 119 -10.76 -4.42 12.18
N VAL A 120 -11.84 -3.89 11.58
CA VAL A 120 -12.09 -3.99 10.14
C VAL A 120 -10.98 -3.29 9.35
N GLU A 121 -10.60 -2.10 9.80
CA GLU A 121 -9.51 -1.33 9.22
C GLU A 121 -8.16 -2.03 9.33
N ALA A 122 -7.87 -2.64 10.49
CA ALA A 122 -6.67 -3.44 10.68
C ALA A 122 -6.63 -4.66 9.75
N PHE A 123 -7.77 -5.31 9.49
CA PHE A 123 -7.86 -6.41 8.54
C PHE A 123 -7.49 -5.96 7.11
N TRP A 124 -7.98 -4.81 6.67
CA TRP A 124 -7.61 -4.24 5.37
C TRP A 124 -6.11 -3.90 5.28
N LEU A 125 -5.52 -3.36 6.36
CA LEU A 125 -4.08 -3.13 6.43
C LEU A 125 -3.27 -4.42 6.30
N CYS A 126 -3.69 -5.51 6.95
CA CYS A 126 -3.05 -6.82 6.80
C CYS A 126 -3.05 -7.28 5.34
N LEU A 127 -4.18 -7.13 4.64
CA LEU A 127 -4.27 -7.44 3.21
C LEU A 127 -3.34 -6.56 2.37
N LEU A 128 -3.27 -5.25 2.64
CA LEU A 128 -2.33 -4.36 1.94
C LEU A 128 -0.88 -4.77 2.12
N ILE A 129 -0.48 -5.14 3.34
CA ILE A 129 0.89 -5.60 3.64
C ILE A 129 1.18 -6.89 2.87
N LEU A 130 0.23 -7.83 2.84
CA LEU A 130 0.37 -9.11 2.14
C LEU A 130 0.52 -8.88 0.62
N LEU A 131 -0.28 -7.98 0.04
CA LEU A 131 -0.17 -7.59 -1.36
C LEU A 131 1.15 -6.86 -1.66
N GLY A 132 1.58 -5.96 -0.78
CA GLY A 132 2.88 -5.29 -0.88
C GLY A 132 4.05 -6.27 -0.86
N HIS A 133 3.93 -7.34 -0.06
CA HIS A 133 4.92 -8.40 -0.01
C HIS A 133 4.98 -9.20 -1.32
N GLY A 134 3.82 -9.57 -1.87
CA GLY A 134 3.73 -10.19 -3.20
C GLY A 134 4.31 -9.31 -4.30
N LEU A 135 4.08 -8.00 -4.26
CA LEU A 135 4.69 -7.05 -5.19
C LEU A 135 6.22 -7.04 -5.09
N ALA A 136 6.76 -7.00 -3.87
CA ALA A 136 8.20 -7.02 -3.65
C ALA A 136 8.83 -8.30 -4.23
N TRP A 137 8.17 -9.44 -4.03
CA TRP A 137 8.58 -10.73 -4.60
C TRP A 137 8.56 -10.74 -6.12
N ASP A 138 7.44 -10.33 -6.73
CA ASP A 138 7.28 -10.26 -8.19
C ASP A 138 8.32 -9.32 -8.82
N PHE A 139 8.63 -8.20 -8.15
CA PHE A 139 9.63 -7.26 -8.64
C PHE A 139 11.05 -7.83 -8.58
N LEU A 140 11.37 -8.58 -7.53
CA LEU A 140 12.70 -9.19 -7.37
C LEU A 140 12.93 -10.40 -8.28
N THR A 141 11.87 -11.12 -8.65
CA THR A 141 11.96 -12.37 -9.40
C THR A 141 11.72 -12.22 -10.91
N GLN A 142 11.38 -11.02 -11.38
CA GLN A 142 11.19 -10.75 -12.81
C GLN A 142 12.49 -11.01 -13.61
N PRO A 143 12.42 -11.72 -14.75
CA PRO A 143 13.59 -12.00 -15.58
C PRO A 143 14.25 -10.72 -16.08
N LYS A 144 15.59 -10.70 -16.10
CA LYS A 144 16.43 -9.55 -16.50
C LYS A 144 16.10 -8.97 -17.89
N ALA A 145 15.52 -9.76 -18.78
CA ALA A 145 15.09 -9.35 -20.12
C ALA A 145 13.80 -8.51 -20.14
N ALA A 146 12.98 -8.54 -19.08
CA ALA A 146 11.80 -7.69 -18.89
C ALA A 146 12.11 -6.42 -18.07
N GLN A 147 13.37 -6.26 -17.66
CA GLN A 147 13.87 -5.13 -16.87
C GLN A 147 14.84 -4.23 -17.67
N ALA A 148 14.99 -4.49 -18.98
CA ALA A 148 15.91 -3.81 -19.89
C ALA A 148 15.16 -2.97 -20.92
#